data_AF-A0A0K8J6S0-F1
#
_entry.id   AF-A0A0K8J6S0-F1
#
_cell.length_a   1.000
_cell.length_b   1.000
_cell.length_c   1.000
_cell.angle_alpha   90.00
_cell.angle_beta   90.00
_cell.angle_gamma   90.00
#
_symmetry.space_group_name_H-M   'P 1'
#
loop_
_entity.id
_entity.type
_entity.pdbx_description
1 polymer ?
#
loop_
_entity_poly.entity_id
_entity_poly.type
_entity_poly.pdbx_seq_one_letter_code
_entity_poly.pdbx_strand_id
1 'polypeptide(L)'
;MGITGTDVTKNVADMILADDNFATIVSAVEEGRRIYDNIRKSIQFLLSSNLSEVISIFFATMLGFTILKPVHILFINLITDSLPALALGIEKAEADIMKRKPRDPKEGIFSGGVGFSVFYQGVMVSILTLAAYFIGENFQH
;
A
#
# COMPACT_ATOMS: atom_id res chain seq x y z
N MET A 1 -6.92 28.29 -16.28
CA MET A 1 -7.76 28.08 -17.47
C MET A 1 -6.86 27.89 -18.68
N GLY A 2 -7.09 26.82 -19.43
CA GLY A 2 -6.32 26.45 -20.62
C GLY A 2 -6.70 27.28 -21.85
N ILE A 3 -7.97 27.69 -21.97
CA ILE A 3 -8.46 28.45 -23.12
C ILE A 3 -8.41 29.95 -22.83
N THR A 4 -9.09 30.40 -21.77
CA THR A 4 -9.24 31.82 -21.41
C THR A 4 -8.08 32.38 -20.59
N GLY A 5 -7.22 31.52 -20.04
CA GLY A 5 -6.06 31.95 -19.26
C GLY A 5 -4.97 32.57 -20.15
N THR A 6 -4.29 33.60 -19.63
CA THR A 6 -3.11 34.16 -20.29
C THR A 6 -1.92 33.21 -20.14
N ASP A 7 -0.97 33.25 -21.07
CA ASP A 7 0.19 32.35 -21.03
C ASP A 7 1.05 32.57 -19.78
N VAL A 8 1.09 33.80 -19.26
CA VAL A 8 1.72 34.10 -17.96
C VAL A 8 1.04 33.28 -16.87
N THR A 9 -0.29 33.32 -16.75
CA THR A 9 -1.02 32.57 -15.70
C THR A 9 -0.89 31.05 -15.86
N LYS A 10 -0.79 30.53 -17.09
CA LYS A 10 -0.56 29.11 -17.34
C LYS A 10 0.82 28.66 -16.86
N ASN A 11 1.86 29.47 -17.09
CA ASN A 11 3.23 29.14 -16.70
C ASN A 11 3.49 29.16 -15.18
N VAL A 12 2.66 29.86 -14.39
CA VAL A 12 2.78 29.89 -12.91
C VAL A 12 1.88 28.88 -12.19
N ALA A 13 0.97 28.22 -12.90
CA ALA A 13 0.01 27.31 -12.28
C ALA A 13 0.55 25.87 -12.21
N ASP A 14 0.34 25.19 -11.07
CA ASP A 14 0.66 23.76 -10.92
C ASP A 14 -0.31 22.84 -11.69
N MET A 15 -1.51 23.35 -12.01
CA MET A 15 -2.54 22.62 -12.74
C MET A 15 -3.33 23.57 -13.65
N ILE A 16 -3.55 23.14 -14.90
CA ILE A 16 -4.30 23.89 -15.91
C ILE A 16 -5.54 23.08 -16.32
N LEU A 17 -6.72 23.70 -16.25
CA LEU A 17 -7.96 23.12 -16.78
C LEU A 17 -7.99 23.27 -18.30
N ALA A 18 -7.77 22.19 -19.04
CA ALA A 18 -7.70 22.22 -20.49
C ALA A 18 -9.02 22.65 -21.17
N ASP A 19 -10.14 22.40 -20.51
CA ASP A 19 -11.51 22.63 -21.00
C ASP A 19 -12.19 23.87 -20.39
N ASP A 20 -11.49 24.59 -19.50
CA ASP A 20 -12.03 25.71 -18.70
C ASP A 20 -13.27 25.37 -17.85
N ASN A 21 -13.53 24.08 -17.61
CA ASN A 21 -14.68 23.64 -16.83
C ASN A 21 -14.34 23.49 -15.35
N PHE A 22 -14.98 24.28 -14.48
CA PHE A 22 -14.79 24.17 -13.04
C PHE A 22 -15.20 22.81 -12.46
N ALA A 23 -16.11 22.07 -13.11
CA ALA A 23 -16.46 20.71 -12.69
C ALA A 23 -15.26 19.75 -12.71
N THR A 24 -14.27 19.99 -13.59
CA THR A 24 -13.03 19.22 -13.67
C THR A 24 -12.22 19.29 -12.37
N ILE A 25 -12.33 20.38 -11.59
CA ILE A 25 -11.71 20.48 -10.26
C ILE A 25 -12.32 19.46 -9.30
N VAL A 26 -13.63 19.24 -9.35
CA VAL A 26 -14.31 18.28 -8.47
C VAL A 26 -13.81 16.86 -8.76
N SER A 27 -13.72 16.49 -10.04
CA SER A 27 -13.14 15.21 -10.46
C SER A 27 -11.66 15.08 -10.11
N ALA A 28 -10.87 16.16 -10.24
CA ALA A 28 -9.47 16.17 -9.84
C ALA A 28 -9.30 15.95 -8.32
N VAL A 29 -10.17 16.53 -7.50
CA VAL A 29 -10.18 16.30 -6.05
C VAL A 29 -10.56 14.86 -5.71
N GLU A 30 -11.55 14.29 -6.41
CA GLU A 30 -11.93 12.88 -6.26
C GLU A 30 -10.77 11.94 -6.58
N GLU A 31 -10.08 12.18 -7.70
CA GLU A 31 -8.89 11.42 -8.10
C GLU A 31 -7.73 11.58 -7.12
N GLY A 32 -7.49 12.79 -6.61
CA GLY A 32 -6.47 13.04 -5.60
C GLY A 32 -6.74 12.26 -4.30
N ARG A 33 -8.00 12.19 -3.86
CA ARG A 33 -8.39 11.35 -2.72
C ARG A 33 -8.19 9.87 -3.01
N ARG A 34 -8.57 9.41 -4.21
CA ARG A 34 -8.42 8.00 -4.64
C ARG A 34 -6.96 7.57 -4.62
N ILE A 35 -6.08 8.37 -5.21
CA ILE A 35 -4.64 8.09 -5.26
C ILE A 35 -4.07 7.99 -3.84
N TYR A 36 -4.46 8.90 -2.93
CA TYR A 36 -4.00 8.85 -1.54
C TYR A 36 -4.44 7.56 -0.81
N ASP A 37 -5.71 7.18 -0.93
CA ASP A 37 -6.22 5.95 -0.31
C ASP A 37 -5.52 4.70 -0.88
N ASN A 38 -5.30 4.66 -2.20
CA ASN A 38 -4.57 3.58 -2.86
C ASN A 38 -3.11 3.49 -2.40
N ILE A 39 -2.40 4.62 -2.30
CA ILE A 39 -1.02 4.66 -1.77
C ILE A 39 -0.98 4.09 -0.34
N ARG A 40 -1.94 4.47 0.50
CA ARG A 40 -2.00 4.00 1.89
C ARG A 40 -2.27 2.49 1.97
N LYS A 41 -3.14 1.95 1.11
CA LYS A 41 -3.37 0.50 0.98
C LYS A 41 -2.10 -0.22 0.51
N SER A 42 -1.41 0.28 -0.51
CA SER A 42 -0.15 -0.30 -0.98
C SER A 42 0.93 -0.29 0.10
N ILE A 43 1.10 0.81 0.83
CA ILE A 43 2.06 0.90 1.95
C ILE A 43 1.69 -0.08 3.06
N GLN A 44 0.42 -0.16 3.44
CA GLN A 44 -0.04 -1.12 4.45
C GLN A 44 0.31 -2.55 4.02
N PHE A 45 -0.01 -2.93 2.79
CA PHE A 45 0.28 -4.26 2.26
C PHE A 45 1.79 -4.58 2.28
N LEU A 46 2.61 -3.68 1.74
CA LEU A 46 4.07 -3.85 1.67
C LEU A 46 4.71 -3.96 3.06
N LEU A 47 4.27 -3.13 4.01
CA LEU A 47 4.79 -3.18 5.38
C LEU A 47 4.33 -4.44 6.11
N SER A 48 3.07 -4.86 5.97
CA SER A 48 2.57 -6.11 6.56
C SER A 48 3.34 -7.33 6.03
N SER A 49 3.54 -7.39 4.72
CA SER A 49 4.23 -8.50 4.05
C SER A 49 5.69 -8.59 4.51
N ASN A 50 6.44 -7.50 4.40
CA ASN A 50 7.85 -7.44 4.81
C ASN A 50 8.02 -7.71 6.31
N LEU A 51 7.12 -7.19 7.16
CA LEU A 51 7.15 -7.48 8.59
C LEU A 51 6.97 -8.99 8.85
N SER A 52 6.05 -9.64 8.13
CA SER A 52 5.79 -11.06 8.30
C SER A 52 6.99 -11.93 7.91
N GLU A 53 7.71 -11.55 6.85
CA GLU A 53 8.91 -12.25 6.39
C GLU A 53 10.05 -12.12 7.41
N VAL A 54 10.32 -10.89 7.88
CA VAL A 54 11.34 -10.61 8.89
C VAL A 54 11.08 -11.40 10.17
N ILE A 55 9.84 -11.39 10.68
CA ILE A 55 9.47 -12.14 11.88
C ILE A 55 9.67 -13.65 11.66
N SER A 56 9.23 -14.19 10.53
CA SER A 56 9.34 -15.64 10.24
C SER A 56 10.79 -16.09 10.20
N ILE A 57 11.66 -15.33 9.51
CA ILE A 57 13.09 -15.62 9.41
C ILE A 57 13.78 -15.46 10.77
N PHE A 58 13.43 -14.42 11.54
CA PHE A 58 13.97 -14.20 12.87
C PHE A 58 13.70 -15.40 13.80
N PHE A 59 12.46 -15.87 13.87
CA PHE A 59 12.10 -17.03 14.69
C PHE A 59 12.70 -18.33 14.17
N ALA A 60 12.75 -18.54 12.86
CA ALA A 60 13.40 -19.72 12.27
C ALA A 60 14.88 -19.80 12.66
N THR A 61 15.60 -18.68 12.50
CA THR A 61 17.02 -18.58 12.83
C THR A 61 17.25 -18.79 14.33
N MET A 62 16.40 -18.22 15.17
CA MET A 62 16.48 -18.38 16.63
C MET A 62 16.25 -19.83 17.08
N LEU A 63 15.39 -20.56 16.39
CA LEU A 63 15.09 -21.98 16.65
C LEU A 63 16.07 -22.94 15.93
N GLY A 64 17.00 -22.42 15.14
CA GLY A 64 18.08 -23.20 14.52
C GLY A 64 17.72 -23.89 13.20
N PHE A 65 16.64 -23.49 12.52
CA PHE A 65 16.24 -24.06 11.23
C PHE A 65 16.11 -22.99 10.14
N THR A 66 16.06 -23.44 8.88
CA THR A 66 15.89 -22.56 7.71
C THR A 66 14.58 -22.87 7.01
N ILE A 67 13.64 -21.92 7.01
CA ILE A 67 12.36 -22.05 6.28
C ILE A 67 12.58 -21.87 4.78
N LEU A 68 13.28 -20.79 4.41
CA LEU A 68 13.48 -20.39 3.01
C LEU A 68 14.96 -20.11 2.74
N LYS A 69 15.44 -20.50 1.55
CA LYS A 69 16.76 -20.10 1.06
C LYS A 69 16.74 -18.63 0.66
N PRO A 70 17.89 -17.92 0.70
CA PRO A 70 17.97 -16.51 0.27
C PRO A 70 17.39 -16.24 -1.12
N VAL A 71 17.55 -17.18 -2.07
CA VAL A 71 16.98 -17.07 -3.41
C VAL A 71 15.45 -17.15 -3.43
N HIS A 72 14.83 -17.90 -2.52
CA HIS A 72 13.37 -17.98 -2.42
C HIS A 72 12.79 -16.67 -1.85
N ILE A 73 13.48 -16.07 -0.88
CA ILE A 73 13.14 -14.75 -0.32
C ILE A 73 13.14 -13.68 -1.42
N LEU A 74 14.22 -13.62 -2.22
CA LEU A 74 14.30 -12.70 -3.35
C LEU A 74 13.19 -12.92 -4.37
N PHE A 75 12.86 -14.18 -4.66
CA PHE A 75 11.80 -14.52 -5.59
C PHE A 75 10.42 -14.08 -5.08
N ILE A 76 10.13 -14.30 -3.80
CA ILE A 76 8.90 -13.85 -3.16
C ILE A 76 8.81 -12.33 -3.26
N ASN A 77 9.81 -11.60 -2.77
CA ASN A 77 9.79 -10.12 -2.77
C ASN A 77 9.64 -9.52 -4.17
N LEU A 78 10.30 -10.09 -5.17
CA LEU A 78 10.14 -9.62 -6.56
C LEU A 78 8.67 -9.69 -7.01
N ILE A 79 7.99 -10.80 -6.73
CA ILE A 79 6.61 -11.03 -7.16
C ILE A 79 5.62 -10.27 -6.27
N THR A 80 5.77 -10.37 -4.95
CA THR A 80 4.79 -9.86 -3.98
C THR A 80 4.84 -8.36 -3.82
N ASP A 81 6.01 -7.73 -3.94
CA ASP A 81 6.13 -6.30 -3.68
C ASP A 81 5.88 -5.46 -4.95
N SER A 82 5.91 -6.09 -6.13
CA SER A 82 5.69 -5.42 -7.41
C SER A 82 4.23 -5.50 -7.84
N LEU A 83 3.77 -6.69 -8.23
CA LEU A 83 2.50 -6.83 -8.95
C LEU A 83 1.28 -6.48 -8.07
N PRO A 84 1.17 -7.02 -6.83
CA PRO A 84 0.07 -6.65 -5.94
C PRO A 84 0.08 -5.17 -5.55
N ALA A 85 1.25 -4.59 -5.25
CA ALA A 85 1.33 -3.19 -4.85
C ALA A 85 0.92 -2.23 -5.97
N LEU A 86 1.27 -2.56 -7.23
CA LEU A 86 0.82 -1.83 -8.41
C LEU A 86 -0.69 -2.01 -8.63
N ALA A 87 -1.22 -3.22 -8.44
CA ALA A 87 -2.65 -3.50 -8.54
C ALA A 87 -3.47 -2.68 -7.53
N LEU A 88 -2.98 -2.54 -6.30
CA LEU A 88 -3.59 -1.68 -5.27
C LEU A 88 -3.51 -0.19 -5.66
N GLY A 89 -2.46 0.23 -6.37
CA GLY A 89 -2.33 1.59 -6.88
C GLY A 89 -3.42 2.01 -7.88
N ILE A 90 -3.98 1.06 -8.62
CA ILE A 90 -4.99 1.30 -9.67
C ILE A 90 -6.43 1.02 -9.22
N GLU A 91 -6.65 0.75 -7.93
CA GLU A 91 -7.97 0.45 -7.40
C GLU A 91 -8.95 1.62 -7.63
N LYS A 92 -10.23 1.29 -7.81
CA LYS A 92 -11.30 2.28 -7.99
C LYS A 92 -11.56 3.02 -6.69
N ALA A 93 -12.05 4.25 -6.80
CA ALA A 93 -12.46 5.03 -5.65
C ALA A 93 -13.61 4.35 -4.88
N GLU A 94 -13.61 4.52 -3.56
CA GLU A 94 -14.70 4.06 -2.71
C GLU A 94 -15.93 4.98 -2.86
N ALA A 95 -17.13 4.42 -2.77
CA ALA A 95 -18.37 5.14 -3.11
C ALA A 95 -18.67 6.37 -2.23
N ASP A 96 -18.03 6.46 -1.06
CA ASP A 96 -18.17 7.56 -0.11
C ASP A 96 -16.96 8.51 -0.11
N ILE A 97 -16.00 8.37 -1.04
CA ILE A 97 -14.75 9.14 -1.05
C ILE A 97 -14.97 10.65 -1.02
N MET A 98 -16.01 11.14 -1.71
CA MET A 98 -16.38 12.56 -1.75
C MET A 98 -17.25 13.01 -0.57
N LYS A 99 -17.84 12.07 0.18
CA LYS A 99 -18.64 12.35 1.39
C LYS A 99 -17.78 12.51 2.64
N ARG A 100 -16.56 11.98 2.62
CA ARG A 100 -15.57 12.12 3.71
C ARG A 100 -15.10 13.57 3.82
N LYS A 101 -14.81 14.02 5.05
CA LYS A 101 -14.16 15.32 5.28
C LYS A 101 -12.75 15.31 4.69
N PRO A 102 -12.22 16.47 4.25
CA PRO A 102 -10.81 16.57 3.86
C PRO A 102 -9.89 16.06 4.98
N ARG A 103 -8.85 15.32 4.60
CA ARG A 103 -7.84 14.81 5.52
C ARG A 103 -7.12 15.95 6.23
N ASP A 104 -6.73 15.74 7.49
CA ASP A 104 -5.79 16.63 8.16
C ASP A 104 -4.37 16.44 7.57
N PRO A 105 -3.74 17.50 7.03
CA PRO A 105 -2.37 17.41 6.51
C PRO A 105 -1.35 16.88 7.52
N LYS A 106 -1.61 17.04 8.83
CA LYS A 106 -0.72 16.59 9.92
C LYS A 106 -0.85 15.10 10.24
N GLU A 107 -1.85 14.41 9.70
CA GLU A 107 -1.96 12.97 9.90
C GLU A 107 -0.81 12.24 9.17
N GLY A 108 -0.14 11.35 9.88
CA GLY A 108 0.84 10.43 9.29
C GLY A 108 0.18 9.27 8.57
N ILE A 109 0.95 8.53 7.77
CA ILE A 109 0.47 7.38 6.98
C ILE A 109 -0.10 6.26 7.88
N PHE A 110 0.44 6.13 9.10
CA PHE A 110 0.01 5.16 10.11
C PHE A 110 -1.22 5.59 10.94
N SER A 111 -1.83 6.75 10.65
CA SER A 111 -3.05 7.20 11.33
C SER A 111 -4.19 6.20 11.12
N GLY A 112 -5.33 6.38 11.82
CA GLY A 112 -6.56 5.62 11.55
C GLY A 112 -6.45 4.09 11.65
N GLY A 113 -5.58 3.58 12.53
CA GLY A 113 -5.44 2.14 12.79
C GLY A 113 -4.54 1.37 11.82
N VAL A 114 -3.99 2.00 10.78
CA VAL A 114 -3.12 1.31 9.80
C VAL A 114 -1.88 0.72 10.46
N GLY A 115 -1.24 1.42 11.39
CA GLY A 115 -0.08 0.87 12.11
C GLY A 115 -0.41 -0.40 12.90
N PHE A 116 -1.57 -0.44 13.56
CA PHE A 116 -2.04 -1.64 14.26
C PHE A 116 -2.36 -2.78 13.28
N SER A 117 -3.03 -2.47 12.17
CA SER A 117 -3.33 -3.44 11.12
C SER A 117 -2.06 -4.06 10.52
N VAL A 118 -1.02 -3.25 10.29
CA VAL A 118 0.29 -3.72 9.80
C VAL A 118 0.90 -4.73 10.77
N PHE A 119 0.94 -4.37 12.05
CA PHE A 119 1.49 -5.25 13.08
C PHE A 119 0.69 -6.54 13.22
N TYR A 120 -0.63 -6.44 13.33
CA TYR A 120 -1.52 -7.59 13.46
C TYR A 120 -1.42 -8.54 12.27
N GLN A 121 -1.49 -8.02 11.04
CA GLN A 121 -1.37 -8.82 9.82
C GLN A 121 0.01 -9.47 9.71
N GLY A 122 1.09 -8.71 10.00
CA GLY A 122 2.45 -9.22 9.98
C GLY A 122 2.62 -10.43 10.91
N VAL A 123 2.23 -10.28 12.18
CA VAL A 123 2.32 -11.36 13.18
C VAL A 123 1.45 -12.56 12.79
N MET A 124 0.22 -12.32 12.32
CA MET A 124 -0.70 -13.38 11.91
C MET A 124 -0.11 -14.23 10.77
N VAL A 125 0.43 -13.59 9.74
CA VAL A 125 1.04 -14.28 8.59
C VAL A 125 2.29 -15.05 9.00
N SER A 126 3.11 -14.51 9.92
CA SER A 126 4.27 -15.24 10.44
C SER A 126 3.89 -16.50 11.22
N ILE A 127 2.87 -16.42 12.08
CA ILE A 127 2.37 -17.58 12.82
C ILE A 127 1.86 -18.65 11.85
N LEU A 128 1.10 -18.26 10.82
CA LEU A 128 0.62 -19.19 9.81
C LEU A 128 1.76 -19.83 9.02
N THR A 129 2.78 -19.05 8.65
CA THR A 129 3.96 -19.55 7.93
C THR A 129 4.74 -20.57 8.77
N LEU A 130 4.99 -20.25 10.04
CA LEU A 130 5.68 -21.16 10.97
C LEU A 130 4.86 -22.42 11.24
N ALA A 131 3.55 -22.29 11.47
CA ALA A 131 2.67 -23.43 11.68
C ALA A 131 2.62 -24.34 10.45
N ALA A 132 2.52 -23.76 9.25
CA ALA A 132 2.55 -24.53 8.00
C ALA A 132 3.88 -25.28 7.81
N TYR A 133 5.00 -24.66 8.16
CA TYR A 133 6.31 -25.30 8.13
C TYR A 133 6.37 -26.52 9.07
N PHE A 134 6.04 -26.34 10.35
CA PHE A 134 6.08 -27.43 11.33
C PHE A 134 5.09 -28.55 11.02
N ILE A 135 3.89 -28.23 10.52
CA ILE A 135 2.94 -29.25 10.08
C ILE A 135 3.54 -30.04 8.93
N GLY A 136 4.11 -29.37 7.92
CA GLY A 136 4.74 -30.02 6.78
C GLY A 136 5.91 -30.93 7.16
N GLU A 137 6.74 -30.50 8.10
CA GLU A 137 7.85 -31.30 8.63
C GLU A 137 7.37 -32.55 9.37
N ASN A 138 6.34 -32.42 10.23
CA ASN A 138 5.75 -33.57 10.94
C ASN A 138 5.03 -34.56 10.01
N PHE A 139 4.59 -34.15 8.82
CA PHE A 139 4.01 -35.06 7.81
C PHE A 139 5.07 -35.81 6.99
N GLN A 140 6.33 -35.35 6.99
CA GLN A 140 7.44 -36.02 6.29
C GLN A 140 8.12 -37.11 7.13
N HIS A 141 7.85 -37.17 8.44
CA HIS A 141 8.29 -38.20 9.36
C HIS A 141 7.18 -39.21 9.66
#